data_AF-A0A1E4HKT3-F1
#
_entry.id   AF-A0A1E4HKT3-F1
#
_cell.length_a   1.000
_cell.length_b   1.000
_cell.length_c   1.000
_cell.angle_alpha   90.00
_cell.angle_beta   90.00
_cell.angle_gamma   90.00
#
_symmetry.space_group_name_H-M   'P 1'
#
loop_
_entity.id
_entity.type
_entity.pdbx_description
1 polymer ?
#
loop_
_entity_poly.entity_id
_entity_poly.type
_entity_poly.pdbx_seq_one_letter_code
_entity_poly.pdbx_strand_id
1 'polypeptide(L)' 'MPHNRNQFCLARIPQDSGGVLYRLYRRDQRGVVHAVLCNFPGGTRRAEIAGELNIARHQLRNSVDDVDLALMGVV' A
#
# COMPACT_ATOMS: atom_id res chain seq x y z
N MET A 1 9.79 13.50 1.67
CA MET A 1 8.43 12.91 1.79
C MET A 1 7.50 13.71 0.89
N PRO A 2 6.66 13.08 0.05
CA PRO A 2 5.85 13.82 -0.92
C PRO A 2 4.81 14.71 -0.20
N HIS A 3 4.63 15.92 -0.73
CA HIS A 3 3.96 17.05 -0.08
C HIS A 3 2.42 17.06 -0.25
N ASN A 4 1.84 16.02 -0.85
CA ASN A 4 0.42 15.97 -1.21
C ASN A 4 -0.31 14.95 -0.34
N ARG A 5 -1.35 15.39 0.40
CA ARG A 5 -1.94 14.64 1.52
C ARG A 5 -2.54 13.28 1.16
N ASN A 6 -2.88 13.02 -0.11
CA ASN A 6 -3.51 11.75 -0.55
C ASN A 6 -2.64 10.89 -1.48
N GLN A 7 -1.33 11.12 -1.54
CA GLN A 7 -0.46 10.35 -2.44
C GLN A 7 -0.20 8.93 -1.94
N PHE A 8 -0.38 7.97 -2.86
CA PHE A 8 0.11 6.62 -2.71
C PHE A 8 1.65 6.61 -2.75
N CYS A 9 2.27 5.90 -1.81
CA CYS A 9 3.72 5.71 -1.78
C CYS A 9 4.05 4.22 -1.72
N LEU A 10 5.21 3.83 -2.24
CA LEU A 10 5.72 2.47 -2.20
C LEU A 10 7.17 2.46 -1.77
N ALA A 11 7.54 1.53 -0.88
CA ALA A 11 8.92 1.18 -0.58
C ALA A 11 9.19 -0.27 -0.98
N ARG A 12 10.36 -0.53 -1.55
CA ARG A 12 10.87 -1.87 -1.86
C ARG A 12 12.07 -2.15 -0.96
N ILE A 13 11.97 -3.20 -0.14
CA ILE A 13 12.97 -3.57 0.85
C ILE A 13 13.46 -4.98 0.48
N PRO A 14 14.70 -5.13 -0.05
CA PRO A 14 15.27 -6.45 -0.26
C PRO A 14 15.48 -7.16 1.09
N GLN A 15 15.30 -8.48 1.12
CA GLN A 15 15.55 -9.30 2.30
C GLN A 15 16.80 -10.17 2.10
N ASP A 16 17.51 -10.46 3.18
CA ASP A 16 18.74 -11.28 3.15
C ASP A 16 18.49 -12.70 2.62
N SER A 17 17.25 -13.19 2.74
CA SER A 17 16.78 -14.46 2.20
C SER A 17 16.63 -14.50 0.66
N GLY A 18 16.97 -13.41 -0.03
CA GLY A 18 16.76 -13.26 -1.48
C GLY A 18 15.33 -12.86 -1.88
N GLY A 19 14.44 -12.69 -0.89
CA GLY A 19 13.09 -12.18 -1.07
C GLY A 19 13.02 -10.65 -1.18
N VAL A 20 11.81 -10.16 -1.40
CA VAL A 20 11.52 -8.72 -1.42
C VAL A 20 10.25 -8.42 -0.66
N LEU A 21 10.33 -7.46 0.25
CA LEU A 21 9.20 -6.88 0.94
C LEU A 21 8.82 -5.56 0.28
N TYR A 22 7.58 -5.46 -0.18
CA TYR A 22 7.00 -4.21 -0.63
C TYR A 22 6.12 -3.63 0.47
N ARG A 23 6.25 -2.33 0.72
CA ARG A 23 5.41 -1.60 1.67
C ARG A 23 4.67 -0.48 0.95
N LEU A 24 3.35 -0.63 0.90
CA LEU A 24 2.42 0.31 0.28
C LEU A 24 1.92 1.26 1.37
N TYR A 25 1.80 2.54 1.06
CA TYR A 25 1.32 3.54 1.99
C TYR A 25 0.29 4.45 1.31
N ARG A 26 -0.69 4.88 2.10
CA ARG A 26 -1.65 5.92 1.74
C ARG A 26 -2.02 6.69 3.01
N ARG A 27 -2.35 7.96 2.87
CA ARG A 27 -2.85 8.78 3.98
C ARG A 27 -4.34 9.01 3.81
N ASP A 28 -5.05 9.05 4.92
CA ASP A 28 -6.42 9.56 4.97
C ASP A 28 -6.45 11.10 4.98
N GLN A 29 -7.64 11.69 4.93
CA GLN A 29 -7.83 13.15 4.91
C GLN A 29 -7.36 13.86 6.20
N ARG A 30 -7.22 13.13 7.31
CA ARG A 30 -6.63 13.65 8.57
C ARG A 30 -5.11 13.56 8.55
N GLY A 31 -4.53 12.89 7.56
CA GLY A 31 -3.11 12.68 7.38
C GLY A 31 -2.55 11.45 8.10
N VAL A 32 -3.39 10.57 8.67
CA VAL A 32 -2.94 9.30 9.27
C VAL A 32 -2.46 8.36 8.18
N VAL A 33 -1.34 7.67 8.42
CA VAL A 33 -0.72 6.77 7.44
C VAL A 33 -1.27 5.36 7.62
N HIS A 34 -1.86 4.83 6.55
CA HIS A 34 -2.30 3.45 6.39
C HIS A 34 -1.29 2.70 5.53
N ALA A 35 -0.96 1.46 5.89
CA ALA A 35 0.06 0.69 5.20
C ALA A 35 -0.30 -0.78 5.03
N VAL A 36 0.12 -1.36 3.92
CA VAL A 36 0.06 -2.80 3.62
C VAL A 36 1.45 -3.31 3.30
N LEU A 37 1.78 -4.50 3.82
CA LEU A 37 3.04 -5.19 3.62
C LEU A 37 2.82 -6.41 2.73
N CYS A 38 3.55 -6.49 1.63
CA CYS A 38 3.51 -7.62 0.70
C CYS A 38 4.90 -8.27 0.66
N ASN A 39 5.04 -9.46 1.23
CA ASN A 39 6.30 -10.18 1.25
C ASN A 39 6.33 -11.24 0.14
N PHE A 40 7.40 -11.24 -0.66
CA PHE A 40 7.58 -12.20 -1.73
C PHE A 40 8.91 -12.94 -1.56
N PRO A 41 8.91 -14.28 -1.57
CA PRO A 41 10.14 -15.06 -1.50
C PRO A 41 11.00 -14.89 -2.75
N GLY A 42 12.28 -15.28 -2.63
CA GLY A 42 13.16 -15.37 -3.78
C GLY A 42 12.59 -16.32 -4.84
N GLY A 43 12.64 -15.91 -6.11
CA GLY A 43 12.14 -16.72 -7.23
C GLY A 43 10.67 -16.45 -7.62
N THR A 44 9.92 -15.63 -6.89
CA THR A 44 8.58 -15.21 -7.32
C THR A 44 8.66 -14.45 -8.65
N ARG A 45 7.78 -14.80 -9.60
CA ARG A 45 7.79 -14.19 -10.93
C ARG A 45 7.38 -12.71 -10.81
N ARG A 46 8.04 -11.83 -11.56
CA ARG A 46 7.73 -10.39 -11.57
C ARG A 46 6.26 -10.09 -11.91
N ALA A 47 5.65 -10.90 -12.78
CA ALA A 47 4.24 -10.75 -13.14
C ALA A 47 3.30 -11.05 -11.97
N GLU A 48 3.61 -12.07 -11.16
CA GLU A 48 2.84 -12.41 -9.96
C GLU A 48 2.97 -11.29 -8.91
N ILE A 49 4.19 -10.82 -8.67
CA ILE A 49 4.45 -9.69 -7.78
C ILE A 49 3.64 -8.46 -8.22
N ALA A 50 3.66 -8.13 -9.51
CA ALA A 50 2.92 -6.98 -10.03
C ALA A 50 1.40 -7.13 -9.87
N GLY A 51 0.86 -8.33 -10.09
CA GLY A 51 -0.56 -8.64 -9.89
C GLY A 51 -0.98 -8.43 -8.43
N GLU A 52 -0.25 -9.05 -7.50
CA GLU A 52 -0.50 -8.94 -6.07
C GLU A 52 -0.37 -7.49 -5.56
N LEU A 53 0.66 -6.76 -6.01
CA LEU A 53 0.82 -5.35 -5.66
C LEU A 53 -0.33 -4.48 -6.18
N ASN A 54 -0.87 -4.77 -7.36
CA ASN A 54 -2.00 -4.03 -7.89
C ASN A 54 -3.26 -4.29 -7.06
N ILE A 55 -3.51 -5.54 -6.68
CA ILE A 55 -4.63 -5.92 -5.80
C ILE A 55 -4.49 -5.22 -4.44
N ALA A 56 -3.32 -5.34 -3.80
CA ALA A 56 -3.05 -4.71 -2.50
C ALA A 56 -3.21 -3.18 -2.55
N ARG A 57 -2.80 -2.55 -3.66
CA ARG A 57 -3.00 -1.11 -3.88
C ARG A 57 -4.49 -0.75 -3.94
N HIS A 58 -5.30 -1.53 -4.65
CA HIS A 58 -6.74 -1.31 -4.73
C HIS A 58 -7.43 -1.51 -3.37
N GLN A 59 -7.05 -2.56 -2.63
CA GLN A 59 -7.56 -2.81 -1.28
C GLN A 59 -7.22 -1.67 -0.32
N LEU A 60 -5.95 -1.22 -0.31
CA LEU A 60 -5.52 -0.08 0.51
C LEU A 60 -6.25 1.22 0.13
N ARG A 61 -6.54 1.43 -1.16
CA ARG A 61 -7.34 2.57 -1.58
C ARG A 61 -8.75 2.47 -1.01
N ASN A 62 -9.43 1.34 -1.22
CA ASN A 62 -10.81 1.17 -0.77
C ASN A 62 -10.92 1.32 0.75
N SER A 63 -9.99 0.73 1.52
CA SER A 63 -10.01 0.83 2.98
C SER A 63 -9.82 2.28 3.47
N VAL A 64 -8.95 3.05 2.81
CA VAL A 64 -8.76 4.46 3.17
C VAL A 64 -9.94 5.31 2.70
N ASP A 65 -10.49 5.03 1.52
CA ASP A 65 -11.67 5.72 1.01
C ASP A 65 -12.87 5.49 1.94
N ASP A 66 -13.04 4.28 2.52
CA ASP A 66 -14.05 3.98 3.55
C ASP A 66 -13.81 4.80 4.84
N VAL A 67 -12.56 4.89 5.30
CA VAL A 67 -12.19 5.74 6.45
C VAL A 67 -12.50 7.21 6.16
N ASP A 68 -12.20 7.68 4.95
CA ASP A 68 -12.49 9.04 4.54
C ASP A 68 -14.01 9.30 4.50
N LEU A 69 -14.81 8.38 3.98
CA LEU A 69 -16.27 8.49 3.97
C LEU A 69 -16.87 8.55 5.38
N ALA A 70 -16.40 7.71 6.29
CA ALA A 70 -16.83 7.71 7.69
C ALA A 70 -16.46 9.04 8.38
N LEU A 71 -15.27 9.57 8.11
CA LEU A 71 -14.81 10.86 8.62
C LEU A 71 -15.60 12.06 8.05
N MET A 72 -16.16 11.93 6.85
CA MET A 72 -17.08 12.91 6.26
C MET A 72 -18.51 12.79 6.79
N GLY A 73 -18.83 11.77 7.60
CA GLY A 73 -20.19 11.51 8.09
C GLY A 73 -21.15 10.99 7.03
N VAL A 74 -20.62 10.36 5.97
CA VAL A 74 -21.40 9.78 4.87
C VAL A 74 -21.80 8.31 5.15
N VAL A 75 -21.33 7.75 6.27
CA VAL A 75 -21.56 6.36 6.73
C VAL A 75 -22.08 6.37 8.17
#